data_AF-A0A7J7NCD5-F1
#
_entry.id   AF-A0A7J7NCD5-F1
#
_cell.length_a   1.000
_cell.length_b   1.000
_cell.length_c   1.000
_cell.angle_alpha   90.00
_cell.angle_beta   90.00
_cell.angle_gamma   90.00
#
_symmetry.space_group_name_H-M   'P 1'
#
loop_
_entity.id
_entity.type
_entity.pdbx_description
1 polymer ?
#
loop_
_entity_poly.entity_id
_entity_poly.type
_entity_poly.pdbx_seq_one_letter_code
_entity_poly.pdbx_strand_id
1 'polypeptide(L)' 'MEIFRSYGFSENEIISIFRNYPKFMNTSEKKLKSGLYFFINKLDLEPSYLVKYASLLTCSMEKRIIPRWTVLQG' A
#
# COMPACT_ATOMS: atom_id res chain seq x y z
N MET A 1 6.06 -5.11 9.79
CA MET A 1 7.24 -4.38 9.30
C MET A 1 7.99 -5.19 8.25
N GLU A 2 8.31 -6.46 8.50
CA GLU A 2 9.01 -7.34 7.55
C GLU A 2 8.37 -7.39 6.15
N ILE A 3 7.04 -7.39 6.10
CA ILE A 3 6.29 -7.27 4.85
C ILE A 3 6.69 -6.05 4.02
N PHE A 4 6.97 -4.88 4.61
CA PHE A 4 7.40 -3.73 3.81
C PHE A 4 8.84 -3.93 3.34
N ARG A 5 9.72 -4.50 4.17
CA ARG A 5 11.11 -4.80 3.76
C ARG A 5 11.16 -5.78 2.60
N SER A 6 10.28 -6.79 2.56
CA SER A 6 10.24 -7.75 1.45
C SER A 6 9.80 -7.12 0.12
N TYR A 7 9.26 -5.90 0.15
CA TYR A 7 8.89 -5.10 -1.03
C TYR A 7 9.86 -3.92 -1.24
N GLY A 8 11.04 -3.95 -0.60
CA GLY A 8 12.11 -2.99 -0.87
C GLY A 8 12.02 -1.66 -0.12
N PHE A 9 11.10 -1.51 0.83
CA PHE A 9 11.03 -0.30 1.65
C PHE A 9 12.20 -0.23 2.63
N SER A 10 12.82 0.94 2.72
CA SER A 10 13.83 1.25 3.75
C SER A 10 13.20 1.49 5.13
N GLU A 11 13.98 1.36 6.19
CA GLU A 11 13.49 1.61 7.55
C GLU A 11 12.90 3.01 7.74
N ASN A 12 13.54 4.02 7.17
CA ASN A 12 13.08 5.40 7.26
C ASN A 12 11.72 5.59 6.57
N GLU A 13 11.50 4.93 5.44
CA GLU A 13 10.22 4.96 4.73
C GLU A 13 9.11 4.27 5.53
N ILE A 14 9.42 3.11 6.13
CA ILE A 14 8.44 2.41 6.94
C ILE A 14 8.06 3.27 8.15
N ILE A 15 9.04 3.82 8.88
CA ILE A 15 8.78 4.74 10.01
C ILE A 15 7.94 5.94 9.55
N SER A 16 8.26 6.53 8.39
CA SER A 16 7.51 7.65 7.81
C SER A 16 6.05 7.29 7.55
N ILE A 17 5.76 6.10 6.99
CA ILE A 17 4.39 5.63 6.75
C ILE A 17 3.60 5.57 8.06
N PHE A 18 4.14 4.91 9.10
CA PHE A 18 3.42 4.77 10.36
C PHE A 18 3.25 6.10 11.11
N ARG A 19 4.22 7.01 11.00
CA ARG A 19 4.15 8.35 11.60
C ARG A 19 3.10 9.24 10.93
N ASN A 20 3.06 9.24 9.59
CA ASN A 20 2.15 10.10 8.82
C ASN A 20 0.75 9.50 8.68
N TYR A 21 0.63 8.17 8.76
CA TYR A 21 -0.62 7.44 8.57
C TYR A 21 -0.86 6.44 9.71
N PRO A 22 -1.18 6.91 10.94
CA PRO A 22 -1.36 6.04 12.10
C PRO A 22 -2.45 4.97 11.92
N LYS A 23 -3.42 5.20 11.01
CA LYS A 23 -4.46 4.21 10.65
C LYS A 23 -3.89 2.89 10.10
N PHE A 24 -2.64 2.86 9.66
CA PHE A 24 -1.96 1.61 9.28
C PHE A 24 -1.87 0.60 10.42
N MET A 25 -1.78 1.07 11.68
CA MET A 25 -1.74 0.17 12.84
C MET A 25 -3.04 -0.65 12.98
N ASN A 26 -4.16 -0.15 12.45
CA ASN A 26 -5.45 -0.83 12.45
C ASN A 26 -5.70 -1.64 11.16
N THR A 27 -4.75 -1.69 10.23
CA THR A 27 -4.89 -2.40 8.96
C THR A 27 -4.35 -3.81 9.10
N SER A 28 -5.17 -4.82 8.78
CA SER A 28 -4.73 -6.22 8.88
C SER A 28 -3.59 -6.52 7.90
N GLU A 29 -2.70 -7.43 8.30
CA GLU A 29 -1.57 -7.84 7.47
C GLU A 29 -2.01 -8.40 6.12
N LYS A 30 -3.10 -9.19 6.08
CA LYS A 30 -3.70 -9.71 4.84
C LYS A 30 -4.04 -8.58 3.86
N LYS A 31 -4.60 -7.48 4.36
CA LYS A 31 -4.96 -6.32 3.54
C LYS A 31 -3.73 -5.58 3.04
N LEU A 32 -2.70 -5.42 3.89
CA LEU A 32 -1.42 -4.84 3.47
C LEU A 32 -0.74 -5.68 2.38
N LYS A 33 -0.70 -7.02 2.52
CA LYS A 33 -0.16 -7.93 1.48
C LYS A 33 -0.87 -7.74 0.15
N SER A 34 -2.20 -7.75 0.17
CA SER A 34 -3.01 -7.58 -1.03
C SER A 34 -2.78 -6.21 -1.69
N GLY A 35 -2.71 -5.14 -0.89
CA GLY A 35 -2.44 -3.79 -1.38
C GLY A 35 -1.04 -3.66 -1.98
N LEU A 36 -0.01 -4.08 -1.25
CA LEU A 36 1.38 -4.00 -1.71
C LEU A 36 1.58 -4.80 -3.00
N TYR A 37 1.09 -6.04 -3.06
CA TYR A 37 1.14 -6.84 -4.29
C TYR A 37 0.45 -6.15 -5.46
N PHE A 38 -0.75 -5.60 -5.24
CA PHE A 38 -1.49 -4.92 -6.30
C PHE A 38 -0.74 -3.68 -6.81
N PHE A 39 -0.29 -2.80 -5.93
CA PHE A 39 0.35 -1.55 -6.35
C PHE A 39 1.77 -1.77 -6.89
N ILE A 40 2.59 -2.58 -6.22
CA ILE A 40 4.00 -2.76 -6.61
C ILE A 40 4.12 -3.79 -7.72
N ASN A 41 3.55 -4.99 -7.57
CA ASN A 41 3.77 -6.05 -8.56
C ASN A 41 2.82 -5.98 -9.75
N LYS A 42 1.55 -5.60 -9.55
CA LYS A 42 0.57 -5.57 -10.64
C LYS A 42 0.58 -4.25 -11.40
N LEU A 43 0.74 -3.11 -10.70
CA LEU A 43 0.79 -1.79 -11.34
C LEU A 43 2.20 -1.25 -11.55
N ASP A 44 3.22 -2.00 -11.15
CA ASP A 44 4.63 -1.64 -11.30
C ASP A 44 4.97 -0.27 -10.68
N LEU A 45 4.34 0.05 -9.53
CA LEU A 45 4.59 1.29 -8.82
C LEU A 45 5.78 1.14 -7.88
N GLU A 46 6.64 2.15 -7.90
CA GLU A 46 7.77 2.27 -6.99
C GLU A 46 7.31 2.35 -5.52
N PRO A 47 8.03 1.71 -4.57
CA PRO A 47 7.75 1.82 -3.14
C PRO A 47 7.64 3.28 -2.65
N SER A 48 8.50 4.17 -3.18
CA SER A 48 8.50 5.60 -2.86
C SER A 48 7.17 6.31 -3.18
N TYR A 49 6.47 5.87 -4.23
CA TYR A 49 5.13 6.36 -4.55
C TYR A 49 4.14 6.00 -3.43
N LEU A 50 4.21 4.77 -2.93
CA LEU A 50 3.34 4.32 -1.84
C LEU A 50 3.70 4.96 -0.50
N VAL A 51 4.95 5.36 -0.26
CA VAL A 51 5.30 6.16 0.93
C VAL A 51 4.54 7.49 0.91
N LYS A 52 4.51 8.17 -0.25
CA LYS A 52 3.80 9.45 -0.43
C LYS A 52 2.27 9.31 -0.36
N TYR A 53 1.73 8.17 -0.81
CA TYR A 53 0.29 7.93 -0.89
C TYR A 53 -0.18 6.74 -0.05
N ALA A 54 0.44 6.52 1.12
CA ALA A 54 0.26 5.30 1.90
C ALA A 54 -1.22 5.07 2.29
N SER A 55 -2.01 6.13 2.43
CA SER A 55 -3.46 6.05 2.64
C SER A 55 -4.20 5.07 1.69
N LEU A 56 -3.68 4.83 0.48
CA LEU A 56 -4.20 3.83 -0.46
C LEU A 56 -4.22 2.41 0.11
N LEU A 57 -3.20 2.02 0.88
CA LEU A 57 -3.11 0.70 1.52
C LEU A 57 -4.12 0.54 2.68
N THR A 58 -4.67 1.64 3.18
CA THR A 58 -5.74 1.62 4.19
C THR A 58 -7.15 1.54 3.58
N CYS A 59 -7.29 1.75 2.26
CA CYS A 59 -8.57 1.62 1.56
C CYS A 59 -8.95 0.16 1.35
N SER A 60 -10.26 -0.14 1.25
CA SER A 60 -10.70 -1.50 0.89
C SER A 60 -10.28 -1.82 -0.55
N MET A 61 -9.57 -2.93 -0.75
CA MET A 61 -9.14 -3.36 -2.08
C MET A 61 -10.34 -3.68 -2.97
N GLU A 62 -11.22 -4.54 -2.48
CA GLU A 62 -12.40 -5.02 -3.22
C GLU A 62 -13.47 -3.94 -3.40
N LYS A 63 -13.72 -3.11 -2.38
CA LYS A 63 -14.82 -2.14 -2.43
C LYS A 63 -14.42 -0.77 -2.98
N ARG A 64 -13.12 -0.46 -3.08
CA ARG A 64 -12.67 0.89 -3.46
C ARG A 64 -11.53 0.90 -4.48
N ILE A 65 -10.42 0.22 -4.22
CA ILE A 65 -9.24 0.32 -5.09
C ILE A 65 -9.50 -0.36 -6.44
N ILE A 66 -9.89 -1.64 -6.43
CA ILE A 66 -10.12 -2.42 -7.64
C ILE A 66 -11.22 -1.79 -8.52
N PRO A 67 -12.42 -1.42 -7.99
CA PRO A 67 -13.46 -0.81 -8.82
C PRO A 67 -13.00 0.47 -9.51
N ARG A 68 -12.24 1.33 -8.82
CA ARG A 68 -11.73 2.58 -9.41
C ARG A 68 -10.66 2.34 -10.44
N TRP A 69 -9.77 1.39 -10.20
CA TRP A 69 -8.75 1.01 -11.17
C TRP A 69 -9.39 0.44 -12.43
N THR A 70 -10.39 -0.45 -12.31
CA THR A 70 -11.10 -1.03 -13.46
C THR A 70 -11.71 0.04 -14.37
N VAL A 71 -12.29 1.10 -13.81
CA VAL A 71 -12.81 2.24 -14.60
C VAL A 71 -11.72 2.91 -15.42
N LEU A 72 -10.47 2.98 -14.93
CA LEU A 72 -9.34 3.55 -15.67
C LEU A 72 -8.80 2.61 -16.76
N GLN A 73 -9.22 1.34 -16.78
CA GLN A 73 -8.80 0.36 -17.81
C GLN A 73 -9.82 0.22 -18.95
N GLY A 74 -11.01 0.83 -18.81
CA GLY A 74 -12.03 0.92 -19.85
C GLY A 74 -11.94 2.26 -20.57
#